data_AF-A0A023GEV9-F1
#
_entry.id   AF-A0A023GEV9-F1
#
_cell.length_a   1.000
_cell.length_b   1.000
_cell.length_c   1.000
_cell.angle_alpha   90.00
_cell.angle_beta   90.00
_cell.angle_gamma   90.00
#
_symmetry.space_group_name_H-M   'P 1'
#
loop_
_entity.id
_entity.type
_entity.pdbx_description
1 polymer ?
#
loop_
_entity_poly.entity_id
_entity_poly.type
_entity_poly.pdbx_seq_one_letter_code
_entity_poly.pdbx_strand_id
1 'polypeptide(L)'
;MALYAVMQVCVLVRHKRGYLGNLEEQERDCRLTQSSAWLVVGWALHYLPFYGMGRVLYFHHYFPALIFSSMLSGVVLDYILRMVPGFLPANIRLSAHHWIIGTYLAGIVYSFYLFAPLAYGMDGSISVHENSTMHGLRWLDTWEF
;
A
#
# COMPACT_ATOMS: atom_id res chain seq x y z
N MET A 1 3.26 2.61 -4.41
CA MET A 1 4.00 3.57 -5.25
C MET A 1 3.56 3.55 -6.72
N ALA A 2 3.65 2.42 -7.43
CA ALA A 2 3.27 2.36 -8.86
C ALA A 2 1.82 2.79 -9.14
N LEU A 3 0.85 2.25 -8.39
CA LEU A 3 -0.57 2.63 -8.52
C LEU A 3 -0.79 4.13 -8.30
N TYR A 4 -0.18 4.71 -7.25
CA TYR A 4 -0.20 6.15 -7.01
C TYR A 4 0.39 6.93 -8.20
N ALA A 5 1.55 6.51 -8.73
CA ALA A 5 2.18 7.18 -9.86
C ALA A 5 1.27 7.20 -11.10
N VAL A 6 0.61 6.08 -11.41
CA VAL A 6 -0.38 6.01 -12.50
C VAL A 6 -1.53 6.98 -12.24
N MET A 7 -2.11 6.97 -11.04
CA MET A 7 -3.20 7.89 -10.67
C MET A 7 -2.77 9.36 -10.78
N GLN A 8 -1.59 9.70 -10.28
CA GLN A 8 -1.05 11.06 -10.34
C GLN A 8 -0.81 11.51 -11.78
N VAL A 9 -0.27 10.64 -12.64
CA VAL A 9 -0.11 10.93 -14.07
C VAL A 9 -1.46 11.19 -14.72
N CYS A 10 -2.48 10.36 -14.43
CA CYS A 10 -3.84 10.57 -14.94
C CYS A 10 -4.42 11.92 -14.50
N VAL A 11 -4.27 12.30 -13.22
CA VAL A 11 -4.72 13.60 -12.69
C VAL A 11 -3.99 14.75 -13.39
N LEU A 12 -2.68 14.67 -13.53
CA LEU A 12 -1.88 15.70 -14.20
C LEU A 12 -2.25 15.86 -15.68
N VAL A 13 -2.49 14.75 -16.39
CA VAL A 13 -2.93 14.78 -17.80
C VAL A 13 -4.32 15.39 -17.92
N ARG A 14 -5.27 15.01 -17.06
CA ARG A 14 -6.62 15.61 -17.02
C ARG A 14 -6.55 17.12 -16.80
N HIS A 15 -5.74 17.55 -15.82
CA HIS A 15 -5.55 18.97 -15.53
C HIS A 15 -4.92 19.72 -16.71
N LYS A 16 -3.89 19.17 -17.35
CA LYS A 16 -3.25 19.78 -18.53
C LYS A 16 -4.16 19.85 -19.75
N ARG A 17 -5.12 18.93 -19.89
CA ARG A 17 -6.12 18.94 -20.97
C ARG A 17 -7.32 19.84 -20.69
N GLY A 18 -7.34 20.55 -19.55
CA GLY A 18 -8.45 21.43 -19.19
C GLY A 18 -9.72 20.69 -18.78
N TYR A 19 -9.62 19.40 -18.40
CA TYR A 19 -10.74 18.69 -17.80
C TYR A 19 -10.95 19.19 -16.37
N LEU A 20 -11.76 20.24 -16.25
CA LEU A 20 -12.25 20.75 -14.98
C LEU A 20 -13.53 19.97 -14.68
N GLY A 21 -13.37 18.81 -14.03
CA GLY A 21 -14.51 18.06 -13.48
C GLY A 21 -15.27 18.88 -12.43
N ASN A 22 -16.23 18.27 -11.75
CA ASN A 22 -16.99 18.93 -10.69
C ASN A 22 -16.08 19.36 -9.53
N LEU A 23 -16.54 20.32 -8.71
CA LEU A 23 -15.78 20.84 -7.56
C LEU A 23 -15.31 19.72 -6.61
N GLU A 24 -16.17 18.73 -6.37
CA GLU A 24 -15.82 17.56 -5.54
C GLU A 24 -14.67 16.72 -6.13
N GLU A 25 -14.62 16.57 -7.46
CA GLU A 25 -13.52 15.85 -8.11
C GLU A 25 -12.22 16.62 -8.01
N GLN A 26 -12.27 17.95 -8.18
CA GLN A 26 -11.10 18.81 -8.09
C GLN A 26 -10.54 18.81 -6.66
N GLU A 27 -11.40 18.88 -5.65
CA GLU A 27 -10.98 18.80 -4.25
C GLU A 27 -10.31 17.44 -3.97
N ARG A 28 -10.93 16.34 -4.43
CA ARG A 28 -10.38 14.99 -4.27
C ARG A 28 -9.00 14.85 -4.92
N ASP A 29 -8.84 15.33 -6.15
CA ASP A 29 -7.59 15.26 -6.92
C ASP A 29 -6.49 16.14 -6.27
N CYS A 30 -6.88 17.31 -5.76
CA CYS A 30 -5.99 18.21 -5.01
C CYS A 30 -5.50 17.55 -3.71
N ARG A 31 -6.42 16.98 -2.92
CA ARG A 31 -6.10 16.27 -1.68
C ARG A 31 -5.19 15.06 -1.92
N LEU A 32 -5.45 14.26 -2.95
CA LEU A 32 -4.57 13.16 -3.34
C LEU A 32 -3.15 13.67 -3.61
N THR A 33 -3.03 14.73 -4.42
CA THR A 33 -1.74 15.28 -4.84
C THR A 33 -0.97 15.86 -3.65
N GLN A 34 -1.61 16.69 -2.83
CA GLN A 34 -0.97 17.36 -1.69
C GLN A 34 -0.52 16.37 -0.61
N SER A 35 -1.41 15.46 -0.20
CA SER A 35 -1.08 14.47 0.83
C SER A 35 -0.01 13.49 0.36
N SER A 36 -0.11 13.01 -0.88
CA SER A 36 0.83 12.03 -1.40
C SER A 36 2.21 12.60 -1.70
N ALA A 37 2.30 13.87 -2.10
CA ALA A 37 3.58 14.53 -2.37
C ALA A 37 4.52 14.47 -1.15
N TRP A 38 4.02 14.85 0.03
CA TRP A 38 4.79 14.80 1.27
C TRP A 38 5.18 13.37 1.67
N LEU A 39 4.28 12.41 1.47
CA LEU A 39 4.57 11.00 1.76
C LEU A 39 5.63 10.42 0.83
N VAL A 40 5.60 10.78 -0.46
CA VAL A 40 6.62 10.37 -1.43
C VAL A 40 7.96 11.03 -1.13
N VAL A 41 7.98 12.31 -0.75
CA VAL A 41 9.20 12.99 -0.30
C VAL A 41 9.75 12.29 0.95
N GLY A 42 8.92 12.01 1.95
CA GLY A 42 9.30 11.27 3.15
C GLY A 42 9.87 9.89 2.82
N TRP A 43 9.21 9.14 1.95
CA TRP A 43 9.73 7.85 1.45
C TRP A 43 11.08 8.01 0.75
N ALA A 44 11.22 8.98 -0.15
CA ALA A 44 12.43 9.19 -0.94
C ALA A 44 13.62 9.55 -0.05
N LEU A 45 13.42 10.44 0.93
CA LEU A 45 14.45 10.81 1.91
C LEU A 45 14.88 9.62 2.78
N HIS A 46 14.00 8.65 3.02
CA HIS A 46 14.31 7.46 3.80
C HIS A 46 14.67 6.23 2.96
N TYR A 47 14.71 6.34 1.64
CA TYR A 47 15.01 5.20 0.76
C TYR A 47 16.18 5.48 -0.19
N LEU A 48 16.19 6.63 -0.85
CA LEU A 48 17.22 6.97 -1.84
C LEU A 48 18.64 7.06 -1.25
N PRO A 49 18.87 7.62 -0.04
CA PRO A 49 20.23 7.71 0.49
C PRO A 49 20.93 6.35 0.65
N PHE A 50 20.16 5.28 0.86
CA PHE A 50 20.71 3.93 1.03
C PHE A 50 21.41 3.41 -0.23
N TYR A 51 21.05 3.89 -1.42
CA TYR A 51 21.75 3.53 -2.67
C TYR A 51 23.18 4.07 -2.75
N GLY A 52 23.46 5.17 -2.04
CA GLY A 52 24.80 5.76 -1.96
C GLY A 52 25.64 5.27 -0.79
N MET A 53 25.09 4.41 0.09
CA MET A 53 25.83 3.94 1.26
C MET A 53 26.76 2.77 0.92
N GLY A 54 28.04 2.91 1.23
CA GLY A 54 29.06 1.87 1.01
C GLY A 54 29.16 0.80 2.10
N ARG A 55 28.10 0.61 2.91
CA ARG A 55 28.06 -0.38 4.01
C ARG A 55 26.95 -1.40 3.77
N VAL A 56 27.04 -2.54 4.46
CA VAL A 56 26.00 -3.59 4.42
C VAL A 56 24.68 -3.03 4.96
N LEU A 57 23.59 -3.32 4.25
CA LEU A 57 22.23 -2.94 4.61
C LEU A 57 21.39 -4.19 4.83
N TYR A 58 20.47 -4.08 5.77
CA TYR A 58 19.54 -5.15 6.14
C TYR A 58 18.09 -4.65 6.03
N PHE A 59 17.15 -5.59 6.00
CA PHE A 59 15.72 -5.32 5.80
C PHE A 59 15.14 -4.23 6.71
N HIS A 60 15.53 -4.17 7.99
CA HIS A 60 15.04 -3.16 8.94
C HIS A 60 15.40 -1.71 8.55
N HIS A 61 16.42 -1.49 7.72
CA HIS A 61 16.73 -0.16 7.19
C HIS A 61 15.60 0.39 6.30
N TYR A 62 14.76 -0.49 5.74
CA TYR A 62 13.62 -0.08 4.92
C TYR A 62 12.41 0.37 5.75
N PHE A 63 12.35 0.05 7.06
CA PHE A 63 11.15 0.30 7.88
C PHE A 63 10.71 1.78 7.92
N PRO A 64 11.60 2.77 8.02
CA PRO A 64 11.19 4.17 7.96
C PRO A 64 10.50 4.52 6.63
N ALA A 65 11.04 4.08 5.49
CA ALA A 65 10.42 4.28 4.18
C ALA A 65 9.09 3.51 4.05
N LEU A 66 9.02 2.30 4.61
CA LEU A 66 7.79 1.49 4.62
C LEU A 66 6.63 2.22 5.30
N ILE A 67 6.86 2.91 6.41
CA ILE A 67 5.82 3.68 7.12
C ILE A 67 5.17 4.73 6.20
N PHE A 68 5.97 5.49 5.43
CA PHE A 68 5.44 6.44 4.44
C PHE A 68 4.67 5.74 3.32
N SER A 69 5.14 4.56 2.89
CA SER A 69 4.44 3.75 1.89
C SER A 69 3.08 3.23 2.39
N SER A 70 3.01 2.83 3.67
CA SER A 70 1.77 2.38 4.31
C SER A 70 0.76 3.52 4.42
N MET A 71 1.19 4.71 4.86
CA MET A 71 0.33 5.90 4.86
C MET A 71 -0.16 6.26 3.45
N LEU A 72 0.72 6.18 2.44
CA LEU A 72 0.33 6.45 1.06
C LEU A 72 -0.71 5.45 0.56
N SER A 73 -0.63 4.19 0.96
CA SER A 73 -1.65 3.19 0.61
C SER A 73 -3.03 3.56 1.18
N GLY A 74 -3.08 4.13 2.38
CA GLY A 74 -4.30 4.68 2.96
C GLY A 74 -4.90 5.84 2.16
N VAL A 75 -4.06 6.79 1.71
CA VAL A 75 -4.50 7.92 0.86
C VAL A 75 -5.03 7.41 -0.50
N VAL A 76 -4.33 6.47 -1.12
CA VAL A 76 -4.75 5.85 -2.38
C VAL A 76 -6.05 5.09 -2.21
N LEU A 77 -6.19 4.33 -1.12
CA LEU A 77 -7.41 3.59 -0.81
C LEU A 77 -8.60 4.53 -0.61
N ASP A 78 -8.46 5.61 0.17
CA ASP A 78 -9.51 6.63 0.35
C ASP A 78 -9.92 7.24 -0.99
N TYR A 79 -8.96 7.58 -1.86
CA TYR A 79 -9.26 8.09 -3.19
C TYR A 79 -10.08 7.10 -4.03
N ILE A 80 -9.67 5.82 -4.06
CA ILE A 80 -10.38 4.76 -4.79
C ILE A 80 -11.78 4.55 -4.21
N LEU A 81 -11.91 4.53 -2.89
CA LEU A 81 -13.18 4.36 -2.18
C LEU A 81 -14.15 5.52 -2.37
N ARG A 82 -13.67 6.71 -2.71
CA ARG A 82 -14.52 7.85 -3.11
C ARG A 82 -14.84 7.84 -4.60
N MET A 83 -13.95 7.31 -5.44
CA MET A 83 -14.10 7.31 -6.89
C MET A 83 -14.96 6.14 -7.39
N VAL A 84 -14.63 4.90 -7.00
CA VAL A 84 -15.27 3.69 -7.53
C VAL A 84 -16.76 3.59 -7.18
N PRO A 85 -17.19 3.83 -5.93
CA PRO A 85 -18.61 3.77 -5.60
C PRO A 85 -19.44 4.90 -6.24
N GLY A 86 -18.79 5.94 -6.79
CA GLY A 86 -19.45 6.96 -7.61
C GLY A 86 -20.05 6.40 -8.91
N PHE A 87 -19.53 5.26 -9.41
CA PHE A 87 -20.08 4.56 -10.57
C PHE A 87 -21.22 3.58 -10.19
N LEU A 88 -21.50 3.40 -8.90
CA LEU A 88 -22.52 2.47 -8.43
C LEU A 88 -23.87 3.17 -8.16
N PRO A 89 -24.99 2.47 -8.33
CA PRO A 89 -26.30 2.94 -7.90
C PRO A 89 -26.33 3.36 -6.42
N ALA A 90 -27.04 4.45 -6.11
CA ALA A 90 -27.04 5.08 -4.78
C ALA A 90 -27.45 4.12 -3.65
N ASN A 91 -28.34 3.16 -3.94
CA ASN A 91 -28.83 2.16 -3.00
C ASN A 91 -27.75 1.15 -2.56
N ILE A 92 -26.75 0.86 -3.38
CA ILE A 92 -25.68 -0.10 -3.05
C ILE A 92 -24.37 0.57 -2.67
N ARG A 93 -24.19 1.86 -3.00
CA ARG A 93 -22.95 2.61 -2.81
C ARG A 93 -22.38 2.53 -1.39
N LEU A 94 -23.23 2.74 -0.38
CA LEU A 94 -22.81 2.70 1.02
C LEU A 94 -22.43 1.27 1.45
N SER A 95 -23.21 0.27 1.04
CA SER A 95 -22.92 -1.14 1.32
C SER A 95 -21.60 -1.55 0.68
N ALA A 96 -21.39 -1.23 -0.60
CA ALA A 96 -20.16 -1.51 -1.33
C ALA A 96 -18.93 -0.88 -0.65
N HIS A 97 -19.02 0.37 -0.18
CA HIS A 97 -17.94 1.03 0.55
C HIS A 97 -17.53 0.24 1.81
N HIS A 98 -18.49 -0.16 2.64
CA HIS A 98 -18.22 -0.95 3.84
C HIS A 98 -17.66 -2.33 3.53
N TRP A 99 -18.17 -3.02 2.51
CA TRP A 99 -17.64 -4.32 2.10
C TRP A 99 -16.20 -4.21 1.60
N ILE A 100 -15.87 -3.21 0.79
CA ILE A 100 -14.49 -3.03 0.30
C ILE A 100 -13.54 -2.77 1.48
N ILE A 101 -13.90 -1.86 2.40
CA ILE A 101 -13.09 -1.58 3.60
C ILE A 101 -12.97 -2.83 4.47
N GLY A 102 -14.09 -3.51 4.75
CA GLY A 102 -14.14 -4.69 5.59
C GLY A 102 -13.27 -5.82 5.04
N THR A 103 -13.37 -6.12 3.75
CA THR A 103 -12.53 -7.13 3.08
C THR A 103 -11.05 -6.72 3.08
N TYR A 104 -10.73 -5.45 2.86
CA TYR A 104 -9.35 -4.96 2.90
C TYR A 104 -8.73 -5.12 4.32
N LEU A 105 -9.45 -4.68 5.35
CA LEU A 105 -9.00 -4.81 6.74
C LEU A 105 -8.89 -6.28 7.18
N ALA A 106 -9.88 -7.10 6.82
CA ALA A 106 -9.84 -8.55 7.08
C ALA A 106 -8.62 -9.20 6.41
N GLY A 107 -8.27 -8.79 5.18
CA GLY A 107 -7.07 -9.23 4.49
C GLY A 107 -5.78 -8.90 5.25
N ILE A 108 -5.65 -7.67 5.78
CA ILE A 108 -4.49 -7.27 6.59
C ILE A 108 -4.41 -8.09 7.87
N VAL A 109 -5.52 -8.23 8.60
CA VAL A 109 -5.55 -8.97 9.86
C VAL A 109 -5.25 -10.45 9.63
N TYR A 110 -5.84 -11.04 8.58
CA TYR A 110 -5.58 -12.43 8.21
C TYR A 110 -4.12 -12.65 7.79
N SER A 111 -3.56 -11.73 7.00
CA SER A 111 -2.14 -11.78 6.63
C SER A 111 -1.24 -11.74 7.87
N PHE A 112 -1.49 -10.82 8.80
CA PHE A 112 -0.74 -10.78 10.06
C PHE A 112 -0.90 -12.06 10.87
N TYR A 113 -2.13 -12.57 11.01
CA TYR A 113 -2.40 -13.82 11.72
C TYR A 113 -1.62 -15.00 11.12
N LEU A 114 -1.63 -15.14 9.78
CA LEU A 114 -0.94 -16.19 9.07
C LEU A 114 0.59 -16.13 9.26
N PHE A 115 1.16 -14.92 9.26
CA PHE A 115 2.60 -14.69 9.41
C PHE A 115 3.05 -14.37 10.85
N ALA A 116 2.15 -14.45 11.83
CA ALA A 116 2.43 -14.13 13.22
C ALA A 116 3.62 -14.91 13.84
N PRO A 117 3.87 -16.19 13.50
CA PRO A 117 5.05 -16.91 13.98
C PRO A 117 6.37 -16.23 13.61
N LEU A 118 6.46 -15.52 12.48
CA LEU A 118 7.67 -14.78 12.10
C LEU A 118 7.97 -13.59 13.01
N ALA A 119 6.93 -13.04 13.65
CA ALA A 119 7.05 -11.92 14.56
C ALA A 119 7.21 -12.37 16.02
N TYR A 120 6.49 -13.41 16.44
CA TYR A 120 6.44 -13.86 17.83
C TYR A 120 7.38 -15.02 18.16
N GLY A 121 7.96 -15.68 17.15
CA GLY A 121 8.80 -16.86 17.31
C GLY A 121 8.22 -18.04 16.54
N MET A 122 9.07 -18.71 15.78
CA MET A 122 8.72 -19.90 15.01
C MET A 122 9.04 -21.16 15.79
N ASP A 123 8.17 -22.15 15.65
CA ASP A 123 8.41 -23.51 16.10
C ASP A 123 8.74 -24.41 14.90
N GLY A 124 9.71 -25.31 15.07
CA GLY A 124 10.08 -26.32 14.07
C GLY A 124 11.34 -26.00 13.27
N SER A 125 11.55 -26.73 12.17
CA SER A 125 12.69 -26.56 11.27
C SER A 125 12.49 -25.38 10.31
N ILE A 126 13.57 -24.90 9.70
CA ILE A 126 13.53 -23.80 8.71
C ILE A 126 12.58 -24.14 7.54
N SER A 127 11.86 -23.13 7.05
CA SER A 127 10.81 -23.23 6.03
C SER A 127 11.26 -23.80 4.67
N VAL A 128 12.56 -23.93 4.44
CA VAL A 128 13.13 -24.54 3.23
C VAL A 128 12.87 -26.05 3.20
N HIS A 129 12.76 -26.71 4.35
CA HIS A 129 12.49 -28.15 4.39
C HIS A 129 11.00 -28.42 4.17
N GLU A 130 10.67 -29.33 3.26
CA GLU A 130 9.28 -29.72 2.94
C GLU A 130 8.50 -30.25 4.16
N ASN A 131 9.21 -30.82 5.14
CA ASN A 131 8.62 -31.32 6.38
C ASN A 131 8.46 -30.24 7.47
N SER A 132 8.86 -28.99 7.21
CA SER A 132 8.71 -27.89 8.15
C SER A 132 7.23 -27.49 8.27
N THR A 133 6.79 -27.25 9.50
CA THR A 133 5.50 -26.62 9.82
C THR A 133 5.35 -25.25 9.18
N MET A 134 6.46 -24.60 8.81
CA MET A 134 6.54 -23.25 8.26
C MET A 134 6.72 -23.24 6.74
N HIS A 135 6.87 -24.41 6.10
CA HIS A 135 7.06 -24.51 4.64
C HIS A 135 5.92 -23.84 3.85
N GLY A 136 4.67 -23.94 4.33
CA GLY A 136 3.51 -23.32 3.68
C GLY A 136 3.50 -21.79 3.69
N LEU A 137 4.32 -21.15 4.52
CA LEU A 137 4.47 -19.69 4.56
C LEU A 137 5.51 -19.19 3.54
N ARG A 138 6.31 -20.07 2.95
CA ARG A 138 7.35 -19.74 1.96
C ARG A 138 6.72 -19.53 0.59
N TRP A 139 6.12 -18.35 0.40
CA TRP A 139 5.46 -18.00 -0.87
C TRP A 139 6.43 -17.60 -1.99
N LEU A 140 7.66 -17.24 -1.62
CA LEU A 140 8.72 -16.90 -2.55
C LEU A 140 9.93 -17.80 -2.28
N ASP A 141 10.57 -18.28 -3.35
CA ASP A 141 11.74 -19.17 -3.23
C ASP A 141 12.91 -18.51 -2.48
N THR A 142 13.01 -17.18 -2.52
CA THR A 142 14.04 -16.41 -1.83
C THR A 142 13.74 -16.16 -0.35
N TRP A 143 12.59 -16.60 0.16
CA TRP A 143 12.28 -16.49 1.58
C TRP A 143 12.91 -17.65 2.33
N GLU A 144 13.85 -17.32 3.22
CA GLU A 144 14.56 -18.24 4.10
C GLU A 144 14.33 -17.78 5.54
N PHE A 145 13.43 -18.47 6.24
CA PHE A 145 13.11 -18.23 7.64
C PHE A 145 12.80 -19.55 8.34
#